data_AF-A0A172TJF3-F1
#
_entry.id   AF-A0A172TJF3-F1
#
_cell.length_a   1.000
_cell.length_b   1.000
_cell.length_c   1.000
_cell.angle_alpha   90.00
_cell.angle_beta   90.00
_cell.angle_gamma   90.00
#
_symmetry.space_group_name_H-M   'P 1'
#
loop_
_entity.id
_entity.type
_entity.pdbx_description
1 polymer ?
#
loop_
_entity_poly.entity_id
_entity_poly.type
_entity_poly.pdbx_seq_one_letter_code
_entity_poly.pdbx_strand_id
1 'polypeptide(L)'
;MIKLWKDEQGGVSIMVLSLIVLGMCMLAFMVGVDYVKQISTASRVKQHLNMALHGASLSVDKTKLAEGIISLDTVTASFRVQDQFAAIVRKNMGIDDRWKVLTSSYLEEESDFVVHELIYADPGSLVFDNLIPDASACSMFGSRMQCTVKLYEGTVKETTREIDEMLVGPSLLAVVEVEHEGVGWLNDEPVVIASVQEVRFQ
;
A
#
# COMPACT_ATOMS: atom_id res chain seq x y z
N MET A 1 51.69 17.99 -44.59
CA MET A 1 50.35 18.53 -44.33
C MET A 1 49.35 17.37 -44.49
N ILE A 2 48.72 16.98 -43.37
CA ILE A 2 47.54 16.13 -43.24
C ILE A 2 47.67 14.67 -43.74
N LYS A 3 48.27 13.82 -42.89
CA LYS A 3 48.19 12.35 -42.98
C LYS A 3 47.62 11.72 -41.69
N LEU A 4 46.95 12.53 -40.84
CA LEU A 4 46.33 12.07 -39.59
C LEU A 4 44.89 11.54 -39.78
N TRP A 5 44.20 11.93 -40.86
CA TRP A 5 42.76 11.70 -41.01
C TRP A 5 42.38 10.28 -41.50
N LYS A 6 43.35 9.40 -41.75
CA LYS A 6 43.07 8.02 -42.19
C LYS A 6 43.02 6.99 -41.05
N ASP A 7 43.50 7.35 -39.85
CA ASP A 7 43.44 6.50 -38.64
C ASP A 7 42.34 6.94 -37.64
N GLU A 8 41.64 8.04 -37.88
CA GLU A 8 40.62 8.57 -36.96
C GLU A 8 39.26 7.85 -37.03
N GLN A 9 39.06 6.91 -37.97
CA GLN A 9 37.82 6.11 -38.03
C GLN A 9 37.60 5.28 -36.75
N GLY A 10 38.66 4.89 -36.05
CA GLY A 10 38.59 4.25 -34.74
C GLY A 10 38.15 5.20 -33.62
N GLY A 11 38.60 6.47 -33.65
CA GLY A 11 38.28 7.44 -32.61
C GLY A 11 36.80 7.86 -32.60
N VAL A 12 36.24 8.08 -33.79
CA VAL A 12 34.83 8.47 -33.93
C VAL A 12 33.89 7.34 -33.48
N SER A 13 34.20 6.09 -33.82
CA SER A 13 33.38 4.94 -33.38
C SER A 13 33.43 4.74 -31.87
N ILE A 14 34.58 4.95 -31.22
CA ILE A 14 34.69 4.92 -29.76
C ILE A 14 33.89 6.05 -29.11
N MET A 15 33.93 7.27 -29.67
CA MET A 15 33.13 8.39 -29.17
C MET A 15 31.63 8.10 -29.28
N VAL A 16 31.16 7.62 -30.43
CA VAL A 16 29.74 7.27 -30.62
C VAL A 16 29.32 6.14 -29.67
N LEU A 17 30.14 5.10 -29.52
CA LEU A 17 29.88 4.00 -28.59
C LEU A 17 29.79 4.51 -27.14
N SER A 18 30.71 5.37 -26.72
CA SER A 18 30.71 5.93 -25.37
C SER A 18 29.46 6.77 -25.09
N LEU A 19 28.96 7.49 -26.10
CA LEU A 19 27.76 8.31 -25.98
C LEU A 19 26.49 7.44 -25.86
N ILE A 20 26.43 6.34 -26.61
CA ILE A 20 25.35 5.34 -26.49
C ILE A 20 25.37 4.69 -25.10
N VAL A 21 26.55 4.26 -24.62
CA VAL A 21 26.68 3.66 -23.29
C VAL A 21 26.26 4.63 -22.20
N LEU A 22 26.69 5.88 -22.29
CA LEU A 22 26.32 6.93 -21.34
C LEU A 22 24.81 7.19 -21.35
N GLY A 23 24.17 7.18 -22.53
CA GLY A 23 22.72 7.24 -22.66
C GLY A 23 22.01 6.06 -21.98
N MET A 24 22.48 4.84 -22.21
CA MET A 24 21.93 3.64 -21.56
C MET A 24 22.10 3.67 -20.04
N CYS A 25 23.24 4.17 -19.55
CA CYS A 25 23.48 4.36 -18.12
C CYS A 25 22.50 5.38 -17.50
N MET A 26 22.21 6.49 -18.20
CA MET A 26 21.21 7.46 -17.73
C MET A 26 19.80 6.85 -17.66
N LEU A 27 19.40 6.08 -18.67
CA LEU A 27 18.10 5.40 -18.67
C LEU A 27 17.99 4.41 -17.51
N ALA A 28 19.03 3.59 -17.29
CA ALA A 28 19.07 2.66 -16.15
C ALA A 28 19.00 3.40 -14.81
N PHE A 29 19.67 4.56 -14.69
CA PHE A 29 19.60 5.39 -13.50
C PHE A 29 18.19 5.96 -13.26
N MET A 30 17.51 6.45 -14.29
CA MET A 30 16.13 6.94 -14.17
C MET A 30 15.17 5.86 -13.66
N VAL A 31 15.24 4.66 -14.24
CA VAL A 31 14.45 3.50 -13.78
C VAL A 31 14.78 3.14 -12.33
N GLY A 32 16.07 3.21 -11.95
CA GLY A 32 16.49 2.95 -10.58
C GLY A 32 15.97 3.97 -9.57
N VAL A 33 15.98 5.25 -9.92
CA VAL A 33 15.41 6.32 -9.07
C VAL A 33 13.92 6.13 -8.89
N ASP A 34 13.21 5.80 -9.95
CA ASP A 34 11.76 5.58 -9.90
C ASP A 34 11.40 4.39 -8.99
N TYR A 35 12.09 3.27 -9.17
CA TYR A 35 11.91 2.09 -8.33
C TYR A 35 12.19 2.38 -6.84
N VAL A 36 13.23 3.17 -6.54
CA VAL A 36 13.55 3.58 -5.17
C VAL A 36 12.45 4.48 -4.58
N LYS A 37 11.89 5.38 -5.40
CA LYS A 37 10.76 6.25 -5.00
C LYS A 37 9.53 5.39 -4.68
N GLN A 38 9.16 4.46 -5.56
CA GLN A 38 8.05 3.53 -5.37
C GLN A 38 8.17 2.74 -4.06
N ILE A 39 9.33 2.11 -3.81
CA ILE A 39 9.58 1.36 -2.57
C ILE A 39 9.51 2.26 -1.34
N SER A 40 10.09 3.46 -1.41
CA SER A 40 10.08 4.41 -0.30
C SER A 40 8.65 4.82 0.05
N THR A 41 7.82 5.13 -0.95
CA THR A 41 6.40 5.46 -0.74
C THR A 41 5.65 4.27 -0.13
N ALA A 42 5.78 3.07 -0.71
CA ALA A 42 5.14 1.87 -0.19
C ALA A 42 5.54 1.55 1.25
N SER A 43 6.82 1.70 1.58
CA SER A 43 7.34 1.48 2.94
C SER A 43 6.76 2.48 3.95
N ARG A 44 6.70 3.77 3.61
CA ARG A 44 6.10 4.81 4.47
C ARG A 44 4.61 4.58 4.67
N VAL A 45 3.87 4.30 3.60
CA VAL A 45 2.44 3.99 3.68
C VAL A 45 2.23 2.77 4.58
N LYS A 46 3.00 1.69 4.38
CA LYS A 46 2.91 0.50 5.22
C LYS A 46 3.17 0.82 6.70
N GLN A 47 4.16 1.65 7.01
CA GLN A 47 4.42 2.07 8.39
C GLN A 47 3.25 2.84 9.02
N HIS A 48 2.67 3.80 8.29
CA HIS A 48 1.51 4.56 8.79
C HIS A 48 0.24 3.71 8.88
N LEU A 49 0.08 2.75 7.97
CA LEU A 49 -1.02 1.78 7.97
C LEU A 49 -0.91 0.85 9.18
N ASN A 50 0.29 0.35 9.51
CA ASN A 50 0.54 -0.43 10.73
C ASN A 50 0.16 0.37 11.98
N MET A 51 0.50 1.67 12.05
CA MET A 51 0.10 2.54 13.17
C MET A 51 -1.41 2.72 13.27
N ALA A 52 -2.09 2.89 12.13
CA ALA A 52 -3.54 3.02 12.09
C ALA A 52 -4.24 1.73 12.52
N LEU A 53 -3.79 0.58 12.01
CA LEU A 53 -4.30 -0.72 12.43
C LEU A 53 -4.01 -1.01 13.90
N HIS A 54 -2.85 -0.59 14.41
CA HIS A 54 -2.54 -0.71 15.82
C HIS A 54 -3.47 0.13 16.68
N GLY A 55 -3.74 1.38 16.29
CA GLY A 55 -4.72 2.19 17.02
C GLY A 55 -6.14 1.61 16.93
N ALA A 56 -6.52 1.09 15.76
CA ALA A 56 -7.82 0.46 15.54
C ALA A 56 -7.97 -0.86 16.34
N SER A 57 -6.89 -1.64 16.49
CA SER A 57 -6.90 -2.89 17.28
C SER A 57 -7.04 -2.66 18.78
N LEU A 58 -6.78 -1.44 19.25
CA LEU A 58 -7.00 -1.02 20.64
C LEU A 58 -8.44 -0.57 20.92
N SER A 59 -9.36 -0.65 19.96
CA SER A 59 -10.77 -0.34 20.18
C SER A 59 -11.43 -1.42 21.07
N VAL A 60 -11.51 -1.15 22.37
CA VAL A 60 -12.13 -2.04 23.36
C VAL A 60 -13.63 -1.78 23.50
N ASP A 61 -14.41 -2.85 23.64
CA ASP A 61 -15.81 -2.80 24.03
C ASP A 61 -15.97 -2.12 25.40
N LYS A 62 -16.48 -0.88 25.43
CA LYS A 62 -16.67 -0.13 26.69
C LYS A 62 -17.71 -0.78 27.62
N THR A 63 -18.66 -1.53 27.06
CA THR A 63 -19.71 -2.22 27.83
C THR A 63 -19.16 -3.46 28.50
N LYS A 64 -18.41 -4.30 27.79
CA LYS A 64 -17.75 -5.47 28.41
C LYS A 64 -16.56 -5.08 29.30
N LEU A 65 -15.87 -3.98 28.99
CA LEU A 65 -14.84 -3.41 29.86
C LEU A 65 -15.41 -2.99 31.22
N ALA A 66 -16.64 -2.46 31.25
CA ALA A 66 -17.32 -2.12 32.51
C ALA A 66 -17.63 -3.36 33.37
N GLU A 67 -17.69 -4.54 32.75
CA GLU A 67 -17.85 -5.84 33.41
C GLU A 67 -16.50 -6.52 33.72
N GLY A 68 -15.38 -5.84 33.45
CA GLY A 68 -14.03 -6.37 33.65
C GLY A 68 -13.58 -7.38 32.57
N ILE A 69 -14.32 -7.49 31.47
CA ILE A 69 -14.03 -8.38 30.35
C ILE A 69 -13.46 -7.55 29.20
N ILE A 70 -12.21 -7.82 28.84
CA ILE A 70 -11.58 -7.20 27.67
C ILE A 70 -11.95 -8.05 26.47
N SER A 71 -12.86 -7.56 25.63
CA SER A 71 -13.17 -8.16 24.34
C SER A 71 -13.28 -7.07 23.28
N LEU A 72 -12.94 -7.38 22.04
CA LEU A 72 -13.37 -6.55 20.92
C LEU A 72 -14.90 -6.65 20.86
N ASP A 73 -15.54 -5.50 20.76
CA ASP A 73 -16.93 -5.47 20.31
C ASP A 73 -16.89 -5.92 18.84
N THR A 74 -17.80 -6.76 18.38
CA THR A 74 -17.85 -7.22 16.98
C THR A 74 -19.10 -6.71 16.26
N VAL A 75 -20.02 -6.04 16.99
CA VAL A 75 -21.33 -5.63 16.47
C VAL A 75 -21.43 -4.10 16.38
N THR A 76 -21.01 -3.37 17.42
CA THR A 76 -20.92 -1.88 17.39
C THR A 76 -19.52 -1.40 17.03
N ALA A 77 -18.53 -2.30 17.00
CA ALA A 77 -17.15 -1.95 16.74
C ALA A 77 -16.80 -1.78 15.27
N SER A 78 -17.54 -2.36 14.33
CA SER A 78 -17.25 -2.15 12.91
C SER A 78 -17.12 -0.65 12.62
N PHE A 79 -18.10 0.14 13.05
CA PHE A 79 -18.07 1.60 12.94
C PHE A 79 -16.95 2.25 13.76
N ARG A 80 -16.70 1.83 15.01
CA ARG A 80 -15.67 2.48 15.87
C ARG A 80 -14.24 2.16 15.43
N VAL A 81 -13.98 0.93 15.03
CA VAL A 81 -12.71 0.45 14.47
C VAL A 81 -12.45 1.18 13.17
N GLN A 82 -13.45 1.28 12.29
CA GLN A 82 -13.37 2.07 11.06
C GLN A 82 -13.09 3.54 11.34
N ASP A 83 -13.82 4.16 12.27
CA ASP A 83 -13.65 5.57 12.62
C ASP A 83 -12.25 5.84 13.17
N GLN A 84 -11.73 4.97 14.05
CA GLN A 84 -10.39 5.10 14.59
C GLN A 84 -9.31 4.87 13.53
N PHE A 85 -9.48 3.84 12.70
CA PHE A 85 -8.61 3.58 11.57
C PHE A 85 -8.58 4.78 10.63
N ALA A 86 -9.74 5.26 10.18
CA ALA A 86 -9.88 6.41 9.31
C ALA A 86 -9.30 7.68 9.94
N ALA A 87 -9.54 7.95 11.22
CA ALA A 87 -8.99 9.12 11.90
C ALA A 87 -7.46 9.10 11.95
N ILE A 88 -6.85 7.94 12.22
CA ILE A 88 -5.38 7.81 12.28
C ILE A 88 -4.78 7.88 10.88
N VAL A 89 -5.39 7.21 9.89
CA VAL A 89 -4.97 7.29 8.49
C VAL A 89 -5.03 8.74 7.99
N ARG A 90 -6.17 9.42 8.15
CA ARG A 90 -6.35 10.82 7.75
C ARG A 90 -5.33 11.75 8.37
N LYS A 91 -5.09 11.61 9.67
CA LYS A 91 -4.12 12.44 10.38
C LYS A 91 -2.67 12.16 9.96
N ASN A 92 -2.28 10.89 9.83
CA ASN A 92 -0.89 10.52 9.59
C ASN A 92 -0.50 10.58 8.11
N MET A 93 -1.45 10.31 7.21
CA MET A 93 -1.25 10.32 5.77
C MET A 93 -1.74 11.62 5.12
N GLY A 94 -2.22 12.59 5.90
CA GLY A 94 -2.73 13.85 5.37
C GLY A 94 -3.85 13.63 4.36
N ILE A 95 -4.86 12.85 4.73
CA ILE A 95 -6.01 12.53 3.88
C ILE A 95 -7.25 13.25 4.45
N ASP A 96 -8.11 13.76 3.58
CA ASP A 96 -9.35 14.44 3.97
C ASP A 96 -10.50 13.46 4.26
N ASP A 97 -11.67 14.00 4.59
CA ASP A 97 -12.86 13.18 4.88
C ASP A 97 -13.45 12.48 3.64
N ARG A 98 -12.98 12.83 2.44
CA ARG A 98 -13.36 12.24 1.15
C ARG A 98 -12.31 11.27 0.62
N TRP A 99 -11.35 10.87 1.45
CA TRP A 99 -10.24 9.99 1.07
C TRP A 99 -9.32 10.57 -0.01
N LYS A 100 -9.27 11.91 -0.13
CA LYS A 100 -8.33 12.61 -1.01
C LYS A 100 -7.10 13.06 -0.24
N VAL A 101 -5.95 12.95 -0.88
CA VAL A 101 -4.67 13.40 -0.32
C VAL A 101 -4.63 14.93 -0.28
N LEU A 102 -4.25 15.48 0.88
CA LEU A 102 -4.04 16.91 1.10
C LEU A 102 -2.65 17.34 0.59
N THR A 103 -2.51 18.58 0.17
CA THR A 103 -1.24 19.20 -0.28
C THR A 103 -0.09 19.10 0.75
N SER A 104 -0.41 18.97 2.04
CA SER A 104 0.59 18.80 3.12
C SER A 104 1.02 17.35 3.37
N SER A 105 0.48 16.39 2.60
CA SER A 105 0.82 14.98 2.72
C SER A 105 2.21 14.69 2.13
N TYR A 106 2.75 13.53 2.50
CA TYR A 106 3.90 12.95 1.81
C TYR A 106 3.50 12.14 0.57
N LEU A 107 2.20 11.83 0.42
CA LEU A 107 1.63 11.28 -0.79
C LEU A 107 1.51 12.38 -1.84
N GLU A 108 1.51 11.99 -3.11
CA GLU A 108 1.45 12.96 -4.21
C GLU A 108 0.09 13.64 -4.26
N GLU A 109 0.10 14.94 -4.55
CA GLU A 109 -1.09 15.76 -4.57
C GLU A 109 -2.07 15.22 -5.62
N GLU A 110 -3.36 15.16 -5.29
CA GLU A 110 -4.43 14.57 -6.12
C GLU A 110 -4.41 13.04 -6.29
N SER A 111 -3.48 12.30 -5.68
CA SER A 111 -3.56 10.83 -5.66
C SER A 111 -4.79 10.35 -4.87
N ASP A 112 -5.46 9.34 -5.40
CA ASP A 112 -6.58 8.69 -4.71
C ASP A 112 -6.05 7.65 -3.71
N PHE A 113 -6.57 7.67 -2.49
CA PHE A 113 -6.31 6.66 -1.46
C PHE A 113 -7.57 5.83 -1.26
N VAL A 114 -7.52 4.56 -1.63
CA VAL A 114 -8.68 3.67 -1.57
C VAL A 114 -8.45 2.59 -0.52
N VAL A 115 -9.39 2.44 0.41
CA VAL A 115 -9.40 1.31 1.35
C VAL A 115 -10.29 0.23 0.75
N HIS A 116 -9.68 -0.85 0.29
CA HIS A 116 -10.39 -1.97 -0.31
C HIS A 116 -11.00 -2.87 0.76
N GLU A 117 -10.21 -3.21 1.77
CA GLU A 117 -10.58 -4.20 2.78
C GLU A 117 -10.14 -3.71 4.16
N LEU A 118 -10.99 -3.88 5.16
CA LEU A 118 -10.65 -3.74 6.57
C LEU A 118 -11.34 -4.86 7.33
N ILE A 119 -10.58 -5.87 7.71
CA ILE A 119 -11.11 -7.15 8.18
C ILE A 119 -10.62 -7.42 9.58
N TYR A 120 -11.54 -7.86 10.44
CA TYR A 120 -11.20 -8.55 11.67
C TYR A 120 -11.25 -10.06 11.43
N ALA A 121 -10.17 -10.75 11.77
CA ALA A 121 -10.06 -12.19 11.60
C ALA A 121 -9.44 -12.82 12.84
N ASP A 122 -10.08 -13.87 13.35
CA ASP A 122 -9.55 -14.72 14.41
C ASP A 122 -9.54 -16.18 13.94
N PRO A 123 -8.37 -16.69 13.51
CA PRO A 123 -8.22 -18.08 13.08
C PRO A 123 -8.58 -19.09 14.17
N GLY A 124 -8.45 -18.73 15.45
CA GLY A 124 -8.71 -19.62 16.58
C GLY A 124 -10.19 -19.82 16.86
N SER A 125 -10.99 -18.77 16.71
CA SER A 125 -12.45 -18.83 16.85
C SER A 125 -13.21 -18.96 15.52
N LEU A 126 -12.48 -18.99 14.40
CA LEU A 126 -13.01 -18.99 13.03
C LEU A 126 -13.93 -17.79 12.74
N VAL A 127 -13.71 -16.67 13.43
CA VAL A 127 -14.44 -15.43 13.20
C VAL A 127 -13.76 -14.68 12.07
N PHE A 128 -14.58 -14.22 11.12
CA PHE A 128 -14.17 -13.40 10.00
C PHE A 128 -15.26 -12.37 9.75
N ASP A 129 -14.94 -11.12 10.04
CA ASP A 129 -15.85 -10.00 9.87
C ASP A 129 -15.19 -8.94 9.01
N ASN A 130 -15.77 -8.68 7.84
CA ASN A 130 -15.41 -7.50 7.08
C ASN A 130 -16.08 -6.29 7.71
N LEU A 131 -15.26 -5.31 8.07
CA LEU A 131 -15.78 -4.09 8.65
C LEU A 131 -16.33 -3.19 7.54
N ILE A 132 -15.81 -3.27 6.31
CA ILE A 132 -16.31 -2.47 5.18
C ILE A 132 -17.54 -3.18 4.54
N PRO A 133 -18.70 -2.50 4.43
CA PRO A 133 -19.97 -3.14 4.06
C PRO A 133 -20.06 -3.67 2.61
N ASP A 134 -19.13 -3.31 1.72
CA ASP A 134 -19.12 -3.71 0.30
C ASP A 134 -17.85 -4.49 -0.11
N ALA A 135 -17.04 -4.88 0.88
CA ALA A 135 -15.77 -5.54 0.64
C ALA A 135 -15.93 -7.05 0.82
N SER A 136 -15.69 -7.85 -0.22
CA SER A 136 -15.90 -9.30 -0.14
C SER A 136 -15.00 -10.08 -1.08
N ALA A 137 -13.74 -9.66 -1.24
CA ALA A 137 -12.78 -10.39 -2.06
C ALA A 137 -11.75 -11.16 -1.22
N CYS A 138 -11.92 -11.18 0.09
CA CYS A 138 -11.06 -11.89 1.03
C CYS A 138 -11.67 -13.19 1.55
N SER A 139 -10.82 -14.18 1.75
CA SER A 139 -11.16 -15.49 2.29
C SER A 139 -10.07 -15.99 3.24
N MET A 140 -10.47 -16.66 4.32
CA MET A 140 -9.55 -17.20 5.31
C MET A 140 -9.36 -18.71 5.11
N PHE A 141 -8.12 -19.15 4.96
CA PHE A 141 -7.74 -20.56 4.88
C PHE A 141 -6.79 -20.92 6.02
N GLY A 142 -7.34 -21.48 7.10
CA GLY A 142 -6.58 -21.75 8.31
C GLY A 142 -6.07 -20.45 8.93
N SER A 143 -4.74 -20.29 9.01
CA SER A 143 -4.09 -19.08 9.55
C SER A 143 -3.63 -18.11 8.45
N ARG A 144 -4.18 -18.22 7.23
CA ARG A 144 -3.84 -17.34 6.10
C ARG A 144 -5.07 -16.60 5.62
N MET A 145 -4.89 -15.33 5.29
CA MET A 145 -5.90 -14.48 4.66
C MET A 145 -5.51 -14.23 3.21
N GLN A 146 -6.37 -14.63 2.28
CA GLN A 146 -6.19 -14.44 0.85
C GLN A 146 -7.22 -13.44 0.33
N CYS A 147 -6.74 -12.32 -0.19
CA CYS A 147 -7.56 -11.24 -0.73
C CYS A 147 -7.26 -11.00 -2.20
N THR A 148 -8.30 -10.76 -2.99
CA THR A 148 -8.18 -10.47 -4.42
C THR A 148 -8.65 -9.05 -4.70
N VAL A 149 -7.74 -8.13 -4.94
CA VAL A 149 -8.10 -6.74 -5.23
C VAL A 149 -8.08 -6.49 -6.73
N LYS A 150 -9.17 -5.94 -7.26
CA LYS A 150 -9.24 -5.47 -8.64
C LYS A 150 -8.90 -4.00 -8.69
N LEU A 151 -7.91 -3.62 -9.49
CA LEU A 151 -7.54 -2.25 -9.77
C LEU A 151 -8.09 -1.85 -11.14
N TYR A 152 -8.50 -0.59 -11.27
CA TYR A 152 -9.12 -0.05 -12.49
C TYR A 152 -10.30 -0.89 -13.03
N GLU A 153 -11.18 -1.35 -12.14
CA GLU A 153 -12.32 -2.20 -12.49
C GLU A 153 -13.16 -1.60 -13.62
N GLY A 154 -13.48 -2.42 -14.63
CA GLY A 154 -14.30 -2.00 -15.77
C GLY A 154 -13.54 -1.19 -16.84
N THR A 155 -12.21 -1.10 -16.75
CA THR A 155 -11.37 -0.44 -17.77
C THR A 155 -10.49 -1.43 -18.53
N VAL A 156 -9.87 -0.98 -19.63
CA VAL A 156 -8.86 -1.78 -20.38
C VAL A 156 -7.56 -2.03 -19.61
N LYS A 157 -7.36 -1.35 -18.48
CA LYS A 157 -6.21 -1.51 -17.58
C LYS A 157 -6.56 -2.35 -16.34
N GLU A 158 -7.74 -2.99 -16.30
CA GLU A 158 -8.14 -3.82 -15.16
C GLU A 158 -7.05 -4.85 -14.86
N THR A 159 -6.54 -4.81 -13.63
CA THR A 159 -5.53 -5.74 -13.15
C THR A 159 -5.97 -6.29 -11.81
N THR A 160 -5.65 -7.56 -11.56
CA THR A 160 -6.01 -8.25 -10.32
C THR A 160 -4.74 -8.50 -9.52
N ARG A 161 -4.77 -8.11 -8.23
CA ARG A 161 -3.70 -8.37 -7.28
C ARG A 161 -4.18 -9.36 -6.24
N GLU A 162 -3.37 -10.39 -6.03
CA GLU A 162 -3.57 -11.33 -4.94
C GLU A 162 -2.68 -10.94 -3.76
N ILE A 163 -3.27 -10.96 -2.57
CA ILE A 163 -2.62 -10.69 -1.30
C ILE A 163 -2.79 -11.93 -0.45
N ASP A 164 -1.70 -12.43 0.10
CA ASP A 164 -1.71 -13.60 0.97
C ASP A 164 -0.91 -13.29 2.23
N GLU A 165 -1.62 -13.08 3.33
CA GLU A 165 -1.05 -12.66 4.61
C GLU A 165 -1.25 -13.74 5.68
N MET A 166 -0.25 -13.92 6.53
CA MET A 166 -0.31 -14.86 7.64
C MET A 166 -0.85 -14.18 8.90
N LEU A 167 -1.88 -14.76 9.50
CA LEU A 167 -2.48 -14.31 10.74
C LEU A 167 -1.93 -15.11 11.92
N VAL A 168 -1.49 -14.42 12.96
CA VAL A 168 -1.00 -15.02 14.21
C VAL A 168 -1.96 -14.61 15.33
N GLY A 169 -3.09 -15.32 15.43
CA GLY A 169 -4.17 -15.01 16.39
C GLY A 169 -5.17 -13.96 15.90
N PRO A 170 -6.04 -13.45 16.80
CA PRO A 170 -6.99 -12.38 16.48
C PRO A 170 -6.26 -11.17 15.90
N SER A 171 -6.63 -10.73 14.71
CA SER A 171 -5.89 -9.72 13.95
C SER A 171 -6.82 -8.81 13.16
N LEU A 172 -6.38 -7.58 12.92
CA LEU A 172 -6.95 -6.69 11.92
C LEU A 172 -6.05 -6.70 10.67
N LEU A 173 -6.66 -6.86 9.51
CA LEU A 173 -6.03 -6.70 8.20
C LEU A 173 -6.62 -5.46 7.54
N ALA A 174 -5.77 -4.58 6.99
CA ALA A 174 -6.19 -3.56 6.04
C ALA A 174 -5.50 -3.78 4.69
N VAL A 175 -6.26 -3.61 3.62
CA VAL A 175 -5.76 -3.55 2.25
C VAL A 175 -6.10 -2.20 1.67
N VAL A 176 -5.08 -1.47 1.26
CA VAL A 176 -5.23 -0.14 0.68
C VAL A 176 -4.54 -0.05 -0.67
N GLU A 177 -5.07 0.78 -1.53
CA GLU A 177 -4.49 1.18 -2.81
C GLU A 177 -4.08 2.64 -2.72
N VAL A 178 -2.88 2.91 -3.22
CA VAL A 178 -2.33 4.25 -3.35
C VAL A 178 -1.77 4.40 -4.75
N GLU A 179 -2.14 5.47 -5.44
CA GLU A 179 -1.56 5.79 -6.74
C GLU A 179 -0.11 6.26 -6.59
N HIS A 180 0.77 5.76 -7.46
CA HIS A 180 2.16 6.19 -7.53
C HIS A 180 2.44 6.87 -8.86
N GLU A 181 2.86 8.13 -8.83
CA GLU A 181 3.28 8.83 -10.04
C GLU A 181 4.70 8.39 -10.43
N GLY A 182 4.77 7.72 -11.59
CA GLY A 182 6.03 7.25 -12.15
C GLY A 182 6.88 8.42 -12.62
N VAL A 183 8.18 8.39 -12.32
CA VAL A 183 9.14 9.36 -12.83
C VAL A 183 9.51 9.00 -14.27
N GLY A 184 8.95 9.74 -15.23
CA GLY A 184 9.37 9.69 -16.64
C GLY A 184 8.43 8.90 -17.53
N TRP A 185 8.85 7.69 -17.96
CA TRP A 185 8.13 6.88 -18.96
C TRP A 185 7.32 5.73 -18.34
N LEU A 186 7.43 5.54 -17.02
CA LEU A 186 6.62 4.59 -16.29
C LEU A 186 5.25 5.22 -16.06
N ASN A 187 4.20 4.51 -16.48
CA ASN A 187 2.83 4.97 -16.24
C ASN A 187 2.54 4.93 -14.74
N ASP A 188 1.68 5.85 -14.30
CA ASP A 188 1.13 5.80 -12.95
C ASP A 188 0.54 4.42 -12.70
N GLU A 189 1.07 3.73 -11.70
CA GLU A 189 0.68 2.37 -11.34
C GLU A 189 0.17 2.35 -9.91
N PRO A 190 -1.02 1.80 -9.65
CA PRO A 190 -1.55 1.71 -8.30
C PRO A 190 -0.78 0.65 -7.53
N VAL A 191 -0.34 1.03 -6.34
CA VAL A 191 0.37 0.16 -5.42
C VAL A 191 -0.61 -0.31 -4.36
N VAL A 192 -0.82 -1.63 -4.33
CA VAL A 192 -1.66 -2.28 -3.31
C VAL A 192 -0.80 -2.68 -2.14
N ILE A 193 -1.19 -2.24 -0.95
CA ILE A 193 -0.44 -2.44 0.28
C ILE A 193 -1.35 -3.10 1.31
N ALA A 194 -0.92 -4.27 1.77
CA ALA A 194 -1.55 -4.98 2.86
C ALA A 194 -0.77 -4.76 4.16
N SER A 195 -1.51 -4.68 5.27
CA SER A 195 -0.95 -4.65 6.61
C SER A 195 -1.81 -5.46 7.56
N VAL A 196 -1.16 -6.24 8.41
CA VAL A 196 -1.79 -7.04 9.45
C VAL A 196 -1.27 -6.60 10.81
N GLN A 197 -2.19 -6.49 11.76
CA GLN A 197 -1.86 -6.19 13.14
C GLN A 197 -2.63 -7.12 14.08
N GLU A 198 -1.89 -7.85 14.92
CA GLU A 198 -2.46 -8.65 16.00
C GLU A 198 -3.22 -7.74 16.98
N VAL A 199 -4.43 -8.17 17.35
CA VAL A 199 -5.22 -7.62 18.43
C VAL A 199 -4.73 -8.25 19.72
N ARG A 200 -4.11 -7.44 20.58
CA ARG A 200 -3.73 -7.87 21.93
C ARG A 200 -4.66 -7.25 22.94
N PHE A 201 -5.39 -8.10 23.65
CA PHE A 201 -6.10 -7.71 24.86
C PHE A 201 -5.08 -7.67 26.00
N GLN A 202 -4.76 -6.47 26.50
CA GLN A 202 -3.98 -6.28 27.73
C GLN A 202 -4.92 -6.23 28.93
#